data_AF-A0A3A9CBK1-F1
#
_entry.id   AF-A0A3A9CBK1-F1
#
_cell.length_a   1.000
_cell.length_b   1.000
_cell.length_c   1.000
_cell.angle_alpha   90.00
_cell.angle_beta   90.00
_cell.angle_gamma   90.00
#
_symmetry.space_group_name_H-M   'P 1'
#
loop_
_entity.id
_entity.type
_entity.pdbx_description
1 polymer ?
#
loop_
_entity_poly.entity_id
_entity_poly.type
_entity_poly.pdbx_seq_one_letter_code
_entity_poly.pdbx_strand_id
1 'polypeptide(L)'
;MISDIKWNERYNIGVEVIDKAHRKLFSIVRKMIMLNNDEKDREWICREGIKYFKNYVLKHFAEEEAYMRSINYSGYAAHKCVHDDMKNETLPALEKEMGESDYSPESIQHFLGICTGWLSHHILLEDRAITGQIPNKWTEEWTEDTSILEKTILWAMKQLFNLELTTVSSHYGGEDFGKKICYCLTYRDSDNIPLKVYFVLEEKLVLEITSQLLHIPLTRVDRTVTETLKIFARHFMKRIAGNYNTLNQYHLISDHLLSEEQLEQDFDKKYPNYSLLFNTGIGYFALCVKSQ
;
A
#
# COMPACT_ATOMS: atom_id res chain seq x y z
N MET A 1 6.44 15.11 -4.29
CA MET A 1 5.07 15.61 -4.48
C MET A 1 4.65 15.34 -5.92
N ILE A 2 3.54 14.62 -6.10
CA ILE A 2 2.92 14.46 -7.42
C ILE A 2 2.40 15.83 -7.85
N SER A 3 3.05 16.43 -8.84
CA SER A 3 2.71 17.77 -9.33
C SER A 3 1.69 17.75 -10.47
N ASP A 4 1.53 16.62 -11.15
CA ASP A 4 0.52 16.40 -12.18
C ASP A 4 0.32 14.89 -12.41
N ILE A 5 -0.89 14.50 -12.76
CA ILE A 5 -1.22 13.15 -13.24
C ILE A 5 -1.95 13.29 -14.58
N LYS A 6 -1.47 12.58 -15.61
CA LYS A 6 -2.06 12.63 -16.94
C LYS A 6 -2.46 11.24 -17.39
N TRP A 7 -3.62 11.17 -18.03
CA TRP A 7 -3.99 10.01 -18.81
C TRP A 7 -2.92 9.73 -19.87
N ASN A 8 -2.57 8.46 -20.02
CA ASN A 8 -1.67 7.96 -21.04
C ASN A 8 -2.37 6.77 -21.72
N GLU A 9 -2.22 6.64 -23.04
CA GLU A 9 -2.85 5.54 -23.80
C GLU A 9 -2.40 4.15 -23.34
N ARG A 10 -1.26 4.03 -22.66
CA ARG A 10 -0.81 2.81 -21.98
C ARG A 10 -1.78 2.30 -20.90
N TYR A 11 -2.76 3.08 -20.48
CA TYR A 11 -3.81 2.65 -19.55
C TYR A 11 -5.07 2.17 -20.25
N ASN A 12 -5.14 2.25 -21.59
CA ASN A 12 -6.22 1.58 -22.30
C ASN A 12 -6.03 0.07 -22.17
N ILE A 13 -7.12 -0.60 -21.80
CA ILE A 13 -7.22 -2.06 -21.84
C ILE A 13 -7.97 -2.51 -23.10
N GLY A 14 -8.67 -1.61 -23.79
CA GLY A 14 -9.41 -1.92 -25.02
C GLY A 14 -10.89 -2.25 -24.79
N VAL A 15 -11.40 -2.00 -23.58
CA VAL A 15 -12.83 -2.09 -23.23
C VAL A 15 -13.36 -0.67 -23.06
N GLU A 16 -14.08 -0.17 -24.07
CA GLU A 16 -14.39 1.26 -24.21
C GLU A 16 -15.07 1.87 -22.97
N VAL A 17 -16.00 1.16 -22.35
CA VAL A 17 -16.72 1.62 -21.15
C VAL A 17 -15.78 1.77 -19.95
N ILE A 18 -14.87 0.81 -19.76
CA ILE A 18 -13.86 0.79 -18.70
C ILE A 18 -12.81 1.89 -18.95
N ASP A 19 -12.28 1.98 -20.18
CA ASP A 19 -11.30 3.01 -20.55
C ASP A 19 -11.85 4.44 -20.38
N LYS A 20 -13.16 4.65 -20.63
CA LYS A 20 -13.84 5.93 -20.33
C LYS A 20 -13.92 6.21 -18.83
N ALA A 21 -14.19 5.19 -18.02
CA ALA A 21 -14.21 5.32 -16.57
C ALA A 21 -12.82 5.67 -16.02
N HIS A 22 -11.76 4.99 -16.48
CA HIS A 22 -10.37 5.30 -16.10
C HIS A 22 -9.97 6.74 -16.45
N ARG A 23 -10.22 7.18 -17.70
CA ARG A 23 -9.96 8.58 -18.11
C ARG A 23 -10.64 9.59 -17.18
N LYS A 24 -11.87 9.29 -16.77
CA LYS A 24 -12.62 10.16 -15.87
C LYS A 24 -12.02 10.17 -14.46
N LEU A 25 -11.60 9.02 -13.92
CA LEU A 25 -10.89 8.93 -12.64
C LEU A 25 -9.60 9.74 -12.64
N PHE A 26 -8.75 9.57 -13.66
CA PHE A 26 -7.54 10.39 -13.82
C PHE A 26 -7.86 11.89 -13.87
N SER A 27 -8.93 12.29 -14.56
CA SER A 27 -9.37 13.68 -14.58
C SER A 27 -9.83 14.19 -13.22
N ILE A 28 -10.43 13.34 -12.37
CA ILE A 28 -10.86 13.72 -11.01
C ILE A 28 -9.64 13.96 -10.14
N VAL A 29 -8.73 12.99 -10.09
CA VAL A 29 -7.48 13.07 -9.31
C VAL A 29 -6.67 14.29 -9.74
N ARG A 30 -6.54 14.52 -11.05
CA ARG A 30 -5.84 15.70 -11.58
C ARG A 30 -6.45 17.01 -11.10
N LYS A 31 -7.79 17.13 -11.12
CA LYS A 31 -8.46 18.32 -10.61
C LYS A 31 -8.20 18.52 -9.12
N MET A 32 -8.21 17.46 -8.33
CA MET A 32 -7.92 17.53 -6.90
C MET A 32 -6.47 17.99 -6.64
N ILE A 33 -5.48 17.48 -7.39
CA ILE A 33 -4.09 17.94 -7.30
C ILE A 33 -3.98 19.43 -7.60
N MET A 34 -4.62 19.90 -8.68
CA MET A 34 -4.59 21.31 -9.07
C MET A 34 -5.25 22.24 -8.05
N LEU A 35 -6.37 21.81 -7.47
CA LEU A 35 -7.12 22.59 -6.51
C LEU A 35 -6.49 22.60 -5.11
N ASN A 36 -5.73 21.56 -4.75
CA ASN A 36 -4.96 21.52 -3.51
C ASN A 36 -3.89 22.63 -3.44
N ASN A 37 -3.39 23.09 -4.59
CA ASN A 37 -2.41 24.16 -4.66
C ASN A 37 -2.99 25.56 -4.36
N ASP A 38 -4.31 25.72 -4.29
CA ASP A 38 -4.97 26.97 -3.91
C ASP A 38 -5.30 26.93 -2.41
N GLU A 39 -4.82 27.91 -1.65
CA GLU A 39 -5.00 27.94 -0.18
C GLU A 39 -6.42 28.34 0.24
N LYS A 40 -7.16 29.08 -0.60
CA LYS A 40 -8.30 29.85 -0.10
C LYS A 40 -9.59 29.05 0.09
N ASP A 41 -9.69 27.85 -0.45
CA ASP A 41 -10.86 26.96 -0.33
C ASP A 41 -10.48 25.47 -0.25
N ARG A 42 -9.21 25.17 0.11
CA ARG A 42 -8.60 23.83 0.05
C ARG A 42 -9.45 22.76 0.73
N GLU A 43 -9.89 22.99 1.96
CA GLU A 43 -10.65 22.01 2.74
C GLU A 43 -11.95 21.61 2.03
N TRP A 44 -12.77 22.60 1.65
CA TRP A 44 -14.06 22.35 1.01
C TRP A 44 -13.89 21.67 -0.35
N ILE A 45 -12.94 22.15 -1.16
CA ILE A 45 -12.68 21.59 -2.48
C ILE A 45 -12.17 20.15 -2.39
N CYS A 46 -11.24 19.88 -1.46
CA CYS A 46 -10.73 18.54 -1.25
C CYS A 46 -11.85 17.62 -0.75
N ARG A 47 -12.63 18.04 0.26
CA ARG A 47 -13.73 17.26 0.80
C ARG A 47 -14.75 16.84 -0.27
N GLU A 48 -15.20 17.78 -1.10
CA GLU A 48 -16.14 17.47 -2.19
C GLU A 48 -15.47 16.67 -3.32
N GLY A 49 -14.20 16.95 -3.63
CA GLY A 49 -13.40 16.19 -4.58
C GLY A 49 -13.26 14.72 -4.19
N ILE A 50 -12.99 14.43 -2.92
CA ILE A 50 -12.87 13.08 -2.34
C ILE A 50 -14.22 12.35 -2.43
N LYS A 51 -15.32 13.00 -2.01
CA LYS A 51 -16.66 12.41 -2.12
C LYS A 51 -16.98 12.06 -3.57
N TYR A 52 -16.68 12.96 -4.49
CA TYR A 52 -16.89 12.74 -5.92
C TYR A 52 -16.02 11.60 -6.46
N PHE A 53 -14.74 11.56 -6.07
CA PHE A 53 -13.82 10.46 -6.42
C PHE A 53 -14.35 9.11 -5.93
N LYS A 54 -14.65 8.99 -4.64
CA LYS A 54 -15.19 7.77 -4.03
C LYS A 54 -16.44 7.28 -4.74
N ASN A 55 -17.43 8.16 -4.93
CA ASN A 55 -18.67 7.79 -5.62
C ASN A 55 -18.41 7.29 -7.05
N TYR A 56 -17.45 7.91 -7.76
CA TYR A 56 -17.10 7.50 -9.11
C TYR A 56 -16.34 6.17 -9.14
N VAL A 57 -15.40 5.95 -8.21
CA VAL A 57 -14.68 4.67 -8.06
C VAL A 57 -15.66 3.53 -7.79
N LEU A 58 -16.58 3.70 -6.84
CA LEU A 58 -17.56 2.64 -6.51
C LEU A 58 -18.50 2.32 -7.67
N LYS A 59 -18.89 3.35 -8.44
CA LYS A 59 -19.67 3.15 -9.66
C LYS A 59 -18.87 2.37 -10.70
N HIS A 60 -17.62 2.75 -10.92
CA HIS A 60 -16.73 2.11 -11.88
C HIS A 60 -16.50 0.63 -11.54
N PHE A 61 -16.20 0.30 -10.28
CA PHE A 61 -16.08 -1.09 -9.82
C PHE A 61 -17.33 -1.90 -10.12
N ALA A 62 -18.52 -1.36 -9.85
CA ALA A 62 -19.77 -2.06 -10.13
C ALA A 62 -19.99 -2.31 -11.65
N GLU A 63 -19.62 -1.36 -12.50
CA GLU A 63 -19.71 -1.50 -13.97
C GLU A 63 -18.71 -2.54 -14.51
N GLU A 64 -17.47 -2.52 -14.00
CA GLU A 64 -16.43 -3.49 -14.35
C GLU A 64 -16.74 -4.90 -13.85
N GLU A 65 -17.21 -5.04 -12.61
CA GLU A 65 -17.66 -6.33 -12.05
C GLU A 65 -18.86 -6.90 -12.81
N ALA A 66 -19.77 -6.04 -13.31
CA ALA A 66 -20.84 -6.49 -14.20
C ALA A 66 -20.30 -6.96 -15.55
N TYR A 67 -19.32 -6.24 -16.12
CA TYR A 67 -18.66 -6.63 -17.36
C TYR A 67 -17.92 -7.96 -17.22
N MET A 68 -17.08 -8.13 -16.20
CA MET A 68 -16.34 -9.37 -15.90
C MET A 68 -17.28 -10.57 -15.79
N ARG A 69 -18.40 -10.44 -15.08
CA ARG A 69 -19.42 -11.50 -14.99
C ARG A 69 -20.06 -11.80 -16.34
N SER A 70 -20.33 -10.78 -17.17
CA SER A 70 -20.95 -10.97 -18.49
C SER A 70 -20.09 -11.79 -19.46
N ILE A 71 -18.77 -11.76 -19.28
CA ILE A 71 -17.81 -12.52 -20.10
C ILE A 71 -17.32 -13.81 -19.41
N ASN A 72 -17.86 -14.16 -18.24
CA ASN A 72 -17.41 -15.26 -17.38
C ASN A 72 -15.89 -15.21 -17.10
N TYR A 73 -15.37 -14.02 -16.77
CA TYR A 73 -13.95 -13.85 -16.47
C TYR A 73 -13.54 -14.70 -15.26
N SER A 74 -12.59 -15.61 -15.46
CA SER A 74 -12.16 -16.57 -14.43
C SER A 74 -11.49 -15.91 -13.22
N GLY A 75 -10.87 -14.74 -13.39
CA GLY A 75 -10.23 -13.97 -12.31
C GLY A 75 -11.17 -13.07 -11.52
N TYR A 76 -12.49 -13.13 -11.76
CA TYR A 76 -13.47 -12.21 -11.18
C TYR A 76 -13.39 -12.13 -9.65
N ALA A 77 -13.28 -13.26 -8.95
CA ALA A 77 -13.35 -13.29 -7.49
C ALA A 77 -12.11 -12.61 -6.86
N ALA A 78 -10.91 -12.93 -7.36
CA ALA A 78 -9.67 -12.25 -6.96
C ALA A 78 -9.71 -10.74 -7.23
N HIS A 79 -10.12 -10.35 -8.44
CA HIS A 79 -10.22 -8.94 -8.81
C HIS A 79 -11.23 -8.18 -7.93
N LYS A 80 -12.38 -8.81 -7.64
CA LYS A 80 -13.39 -8.24 -6.74
C LYS A 80 -12.84 -8.06 -5.31
N CYS A 81 -12.01 -8.97 -4.81
CA CYS A 81 -11.36 -8.79 -3.50
C CYS A 81 -10.50 -7.52 -3.46
N VAL A 82 -9.78 -7.20 -4.54
CA VAL A 82 -8.98 -5.96 -4.63
C VAL A 82 -9.89 -4.72 -4.64
N HIS A 83 -11.03 -4.77 -5.33
CA HIS A 83 -12.05 -3.71 -5.24
C HIS A 83 -12.64 -3.55 -3.85
N ASP A 84 -12.97 -4.67 -3.20
CA ASP A 84 -13.54 -4.68 -1.86
C ASP A 84 -12.54 -4.15 -0.82
N ASP A 85 -11.24 -4.44 -0.95
CA ASP A 85 -10.17 -3.87 -0.12
C ASP A 85 -10.13 -2.34 -0.25
N MET A 86 -10.09 -1.83 -1.49
CA MET A 86 -10.09 -0.39 -1.74
C MET A 86 -11.37 0.29 -1.20
N LYS A 87 -12.52 -0.37 -1.35
CA LYS A 87 -13.82 0.15 -0.93
C LYS A 87 -14.02 0.13 0.60
N ASN A 88 -13.67 -0.96 1.25
CA ASN A 88 -14.04 -1.23 2.64
C ASN A 88 -12.90 -0.90 3.62
N GLU A 89 -11.64 -0.93 3.18
CA GLU A 89 -10.47 -0.65 4.01
C GLU A 89 -9.82 0.68 3.64
N THR A 90 -9.33 0.81 2.41
CA THR A 90 -8.48 1.95 2.00
C THR A 90 -9.21 3.28 2.01
N LEU A 91 -10.32 3.39 1.29
CA LEU A 91 -11.08 4.65 1.25
C LEU A 91 -11.57 5.10 2.64
N PRO A 92 -12.16 4.22 3.48
CA PRO A 92 -12.51 4.59 4.85
C PRO A 92 -11.32 4.99 5.73
N ALA A 93 -10.18 4.30 5.65
CA ALA A 93 -9.00 4.63 6.43
C ALA A 93 -8.44 6.02 6.06
N LEU A 94 -8.39 6.34 4.77
CA LEU A 94 -7.96 7.66 4.29
C LEU A 94 -8.96 8.75 4.67
N GLU A 95 -10.27 8.49 4.55
CA GLU A 95 -11.32 9.42 4.99
C GLU A 95 -11.22 9.72 6.48
N LYS A 96 -10.93 8.71 7.31
CA LYS A 96 -10.70 8.86 8.74
C LYS A 96 -9.47 9.74 9.03
N GLU A 97 -8.32 9.45 8.41
CA GLU A 97 -7.11 10.26 8.57
C GLU A 97 -7.35 11.74 8.22
N MET A 98 -8.01 12.00 7.10
CA MET A 98 -8.32 13.37 6.68
C MET A 98 -9.29 14.04 7.64
N GLY A 99 -10.28 13.32 8.17
CA GLY A 99 -11.19 13.84 9.19
C GLY A 99 -10.50 14.17 10.51
N GLU A 100 -9.58 13.32 10.97
CA GLU A 100 -8.84 13.49 12.24
C GLU A 100 -7.76 14.57 12.15
N SER A 101 -7.24 14.85 10.95
CA SER A 101 -6.21 15.86 10.72
C SER A 101 -6.73 17.18 10.15
N ASP A 102 -8.05 17.41 10.22
CA ASP A 102 -8.73 18.60 9.67
C ASP A 102 -8.31 18.91 8.22
N TYR A 103 -8.22 17.87 7.38
CA TYR A 103 -7.78 17.95 5.98
C TYR A 103 -6.43 18.66 5.82
N SER A 104 -5.48 18.32 6.69
CA SER A 104 -4.11 18.78 6.59
C SER A 104 -3.52 18.55 5.18
N PRO A 105 -2.60 19.39 4.70
CA PRO A 105 -1.97 19.21 3.38
C PRO A 105 -1.33 17.83 3.20
N GLU A 106 -0.80 17.28 4.29
CA GLU A 106 -0.18 15.96 4.35
C GLU A 106 -1.21 14.84 4.15
N SER A 107 -2.33 14.86 4.88
CA SER A 107 -3.39 13.85 4.71
C SER A 107 -4.00 13.86 3.31
N ILE A 108 -4.16 15.05 2.70
CA ILE A 108 -4.60 15.20 1.31
C ILE A 108 -3.56 14.59 0.38
N GLN A 109 -2.27 14.80 0.65
CA GLN A 109 -1.19 14.22 -0.14
C GLN A 109 -1.16 12.69 -0.02
N HIS A 110 -1.36 12.12 1.16
CA HIS A 110 -1.48 10.67 1.36
C HIS A 110 -2.64 10.11 0.56
N PHE A 111 -3.83 10.73 0.65
CA PHE A 111 -4.99 10.32 -0.13
C PHE A 111 -4.68 10.32 -1.64
N LEU A 112 -4.12 11.43 -2.15
CA LEU A 112 -3.83 11.57 -3.58
C LEU A 112 -2.76 10.60 -4.05
N GLY A 113 -1.69 10.41 -3.27
CA GLY A 113 -0.60 9.49 -3.58
C GLY A 113 -1.07 8.04 -3.62
N ILE A 114 -1.78 7.61 -2.58
CA ILE A 114 -2.31 6.25 -2.46
C ILE A 114 -3.31 5.96 -3.58
N CYS A 115 -4.30 6.84 -3.79
CA CYS A 115 -5.30 6.64 -4.84
C CYS A 115 -4.70 6.68 -6.24
N THR A 116 -3.71 7.53 -6.50
CA THR A 116 -3.02 7.61 -7.81
C THR A 116 -2.20 6.36 -8.09
N GLY A 117 -1.44 5.91 -7.08
CA GLY A 117 -0.63 4.69 -7.15
C GLY A 117 -1.51 3.47 -7.38
N TRP A 118 -2.55 3.30 -6.55
CA TRP A 118 -3.49 2.21 -6.65
C TRP A 118 -4.15 2.17 -8.03
N LEU A 119 -4.72 3.30 -8.48
CA LEU A 119 -5.39 3.38 -9.79
C LEU A 119 -4.44 3.03 -10.94
N SER A 120 -3.21 3.54 -10.90
CA SER A 120 -2.23 3.28 -11.97
C SER A 120 -1.82 1.81 -12.03
N HIS A 121 -1.53 1.20 -10.88
CA HIS A 121 -1.13 -0.20 -10.81
C HIS A 121 -2.29 -1.13 -11.14
N HIS A 122 -3.47 -0.89 -10.56
CA HIS A 122 -4.68 -1.68 -10.79
C HIS A 122 -5.01 -1.77 -12.28
N ILE A 123 -5.04 -0.64 -13.01
CA ILE A 123 -5.32 -0.65 -14.45
C ILE A 123 -4.28 -1.44 -15.25
N LEU A 124 -3.00 -1.26 -14.93
CA LEU A 124 -1.92 -1.87 -15.69
C LEU A 124 -1.80 -3.38 -15.45
N LEU A 125 -2.23 -3.86 -14.29
CA LEU A 125 -1.92 -5.18 -13.77
C LEU A 125 -3.16 -6.07 -13.57
N GLU A 126 -4.28 -5.49 -13.16
CA GLU A 126 -5.53 -6.20 -12.87
C GLU A 126 -6.53 -6.04 -14.01
N ASP A 127 -6.88 -4.80 -14.38
CA ASP A 127 -7.93 -4.54 -15.39
C ASP A 127 -7.48 -5.02 -16.77
N ARG A 128 -6.20 -4.88 -17.08
CA ARG A 128 -5.63 -5.43 -18.30
C ARG A 128 -5.71 -6.96 -18.33
N ALA A 129 -5.63 -7.65 -17.18
CA ALA A 129 -5.75 -9.11 -17.11
C ALA A 129 -7.15 -9.59 -17.52
N ILE A 130 -8.18 -8.75 -17.42
CA ILE A 130 -9.55 -9.05 -17.90
C ILE A 130 -9.56 -9.38 -19.39
N THR A 131 -8.66 -8.76 -20.16
CA THR A 131 -8.57 -8.97 -21.61
C THR A 131 -7.77 -10.20 -22.01
N GLY A 132 -7.18 -10.92 -21.06
CA GLY A 132 -6.32 -12.07 -21.30
C GLY A 132 -4.95 -11.74 -21.89
N GLN A 133 -4.60 -10.45 -22.03
CA GLN A 133 -3.29 -10.01 -22.52
C GLN A 133 -2.15 -10.26 -21.53
N ILE A 134 -2.47 -10.27 -20.24
CA ILE A 134 -1.55 -10.54 -19.14
C ILE A 134 -2.19 -11.54 -18.16
N PRO A 135 -1.40 -12.36 -17.44
CA PRO A 135 -1.92 -13.20 -16.38
C PRO A 135 -2.43 -12.34 -15.22
N ASN A 136 -3.39 -12.88 -14.46
CA ASN A 136 -3.83 -12.25 -13.21
C ASN A 136 -2.68 -12.25 -12.19
N LYS A 137 -2.44 -11.12 -11.52
CA LYS A 137 -1.35 -10.98 -10.56
C LYS A 137 -1.73 -11.43 -9.15
N TRP A 138 -2.97 -11.21 -8.73
CA TRP A 138 -3.50 -11.78 -7.48
C TRP A 138 -4.18 -13.10 -7.74
N THR A 139 -3.69 -14.16 -7.10
CA THR A 139 -4.37 -15.46 -7.07
C THR A 139 -5.17 -15.55 -5.77
N GLU A 140 -6.41 -16.04 -5.84
CA GLU A 140 -7.18 -16.34 -4.63
C GLU A 140 -6.40 -17.33 -3.76
N GLU A 141 -5.99 -16.88 -2.59
CA GLU A 141 -5.90 -17.68 -1.37
C GLU A 141 -5.67 -16.74 -0.17
N TRP A 142 -6.73 -16.01 0.22
CA TRP A 142 -6.83 -15.51 1.58
C TRP A 142 -7.04 -16.70 2.51
N THR A 143 -5.96 -17.19 3.11
CA THR A 143 -6.03 -18.26 4.11
C THR A 143 -6.24 -17.66 5.51
N GLU A 144 -6.66 -18.49 6.49
CA GLU A 144 -6.67 -18.13 7.91
C GLU A 144 -5.34 -17.49 8.35
N ASP A 145 -4.23 -17.88 7.73
CA ASP A 145 -2.88 -17.37 8.03
C ASP A 145 -2.75 -15.85 7.79
N THR A 146 -3.48 -15.28 6.84
CA THR A 146 -3.41 -13.82 6.54
C THR A 146 -3.94 -13.00 7.72
N SER A 147 -5.10 -13.39 8.27
CA SER A 147 -5.70 -12.70 9.42
C SER A 147 -4.86 -12.87 10.68
N ILE A 148 -4.23 -14.03 10.86
CA ILE A 148 -3.32 -14.25 12.00
C ILE A 148 -2.07 -13.38 11.83
N LEU A 149 -1.54 -13.22 10.60
CA LEU A 149 -0.34 -12.44 10.33
C LEU A 149 -0.58 -10.97 10.64
N GLU A 150 -1.68 -10.43 10.13
CA GLU A 150 -2.14 -9.07 10.44
C GLU A 150 -2.26 -8.86 11.96
N LYS A 151 -3.01 -9.71 12.68
CA LYS A 151 -3.16 -9.62 14.15
C LYS A 151 -1.82 -9.67 14.87
N THR A 152 -0.88 -10.48 14.38
CA THR A 152 0.46 -10.60 14.96
C THR A 152 1.28 -9.34 14.75
N ILE A 153 1.17 -8.71 13.58
CA ILE A 153 1.81 -7.42 13.27
C ILE A 153 1.25 -6.31 14.17
N LEU A 154 -0.08 -6.21 14.27
CA LEU A 154 -0.76 -5.24 15.14
C LEU A 154 -0.27 -5.38 16.59
N TRP A 155 -0.25 -6.63 17.10
CA TRP A 155 0.25 -6.91 18.44
C TRP A 155 1.73 -6.58 18.61
N ALA A 156 2.59 -6.97 17.66
CA ALA A 156 4.02 -6.71 17.75
C ALA A 156 4.32 -5.21 17.75
N MET A 157 3.63 -4.43 16.92
CA MET A 157 3.78 -2.96 16.90
C MET A 157 3.32 -2.33 18.22
N LYS A 158 2.19 -2.79 18.76
CA LYS A 158 1.71 -2.32 20.06
C LYS A 158 2.68 -2.63 21.20
N GLN A 159 3.24 -3.84 21.23
CA GLN A 159 4.13 -4.25 22.31
C GLN A 159 5.52 -3.61 22.24
N LEU A 160 6.04 -3.39 21.03
CA LEU A 160 7.40 -2.87 20.84
C LEU A 160 7.45 -1.34 20.81
N PHE A 161 6.41 -0.68 20.30
CA PHE A 161 6.41 0.77 20.04
C PHE A 161 5.20 1.50 20.65
N ASN A 162 4.30 0.79 21.32
CA ASN A 162 3.04 1.36 21.81
C ASN A 162 2.19 2.03 20.71
N LEU A 163 2.37 1.61 19.45
CA LEU A 163 1.63 2.12 18.30
C LEU A 163 0.36 1.29 18.11
N GLU A 164 -0.77 1.99 17.99
CA GLU A 164 -2.03 1.43 17.52
C GLU A 164 -2.08 1.57 16.00
N LEU A 165 -2.28 0.46 15.30
CA LEU A 165 -2.32 0.42 13.85
C LEU A 165 -3.76 0.29 13.37
N THR A 166 -4.10 1.02 12.31
CA THR A 166 -5.32 0.79 11.52
C THR A 166 -4.90 0.26 10.16
N THR A 167 -5.50 -0.84 9.73
CA THR A 167 -5.27 -1.39 8.38
C THR A 167 -5.83 -0.43 7.33
N VAL A 168 -5.02 -0.16 6.32
CA VAL A 168 -5.35 0.74 5.21
C VAL A 168 -5.54 -0.07 3.94
N SER A 169 -4.69 -1.06 3.70
CA SER A 169 -4.88 -1.96 2.56
C SER A 169 -4.25 -3.30 2.88
N SER A 170 -4.89 -4.35 2.42
CA SER A 170 -4.34 -5.70 2.48
C SER A 170 -3.69 -6.13 1.16
N HIS A 171 -3.68 -5.24 0.16
CA HIS A 171 -3.14 -5.44 -1.18
C HIS A 171 -2.19 -4.30 -1.57
N TYR A 172 -1.37 -3.84 -0.62
CA TYR A 172 -0.40 -2.76 -0.85
C TYR A 172 0.46 -3.07 -2.07
N GLY A 173 0.34 -2.24 -3.11
CA GLY A 173 0.97 -2.43 -4.41
C GLY A 173 2.23 -1.60 -4.62
N GLY A 174 2.72 -0.91 -3.60
CA GLY A 174 3.85 0.02 -3.73
C GLY A 174 3.42 1.47 -3.85
N GLU A 175 2.21 1.81 -3.44
CA GLU A 175 1.64 3.15 -3.55
C GLU A 175 2.52 4.23 -2.88
N ASP A 176 2.40 5.46 -3.38
CA ASP A 176 3.08 6.61 -2.79
C ASP A 176 2.30 7.13 -1.59
N PHE A 177 2.87 7.00 -0.40
CA PHE A 177 2.35 7.59 0.84
C PHE A 177 3.35 8.58 1.46
N GLY A 178 4.22 9.19 0.64
CA GLY A 178 5.19 10.18 1.09
C GLY A 178 6.63 9.70 0.99
N LYS A 179 7.54 10.36 1.72
CA LYS A 179 8.97 9.99 1.71
C LYS A 179 9.14 8.67 2.46
N LYS A 180 9.63 7.65 1.76
CA LYS A 180 9.71 6.28 2.27
C LYS A 180 11.15 5.83 2.52
N ILE A 181 11.33 5.02 3.56
CA ILE A 181 12.52 4.20 3.78
C ILE A 181 12.13 2.74 3.55
N CYS A 182 12.77 2.11 2.57
CA CYS A 182 12.53 0.72 2.21
C CYS A 182 13.68 -0.15 2.73
N TYR A 183 13.34 -1.22 3.45
CA TYR A 183 14.31 -2.16 4.01
C TYR A 183 13.87 -3.60 3.76
N CYS A 184 14.79 -4.44 3.29
CA CYS A 184 14.53 -5.84 2.99
C CYS A 184 15.35 -6.76 3.87
N LEU A 185 14.68 -7.76 4.42
CA LEU A 185 15.27 -8.94 5.03
C LEU A 185 15.06 -10.13 4.09
N THR A 186 16.12 -10.91 3.84
CA THR A 186 16.05 -12.14 3.05
C THR A 186 16.39 -13.34 3.92
N TYR A 187 15.46 -14.28 3.99
CA TYR A 187 15.56 -15.53 4.73
C TYR A 187 15.58 -16.73 3.77
N ARG A 188 16.00 -17.90 4.28
CA ARG A 188 15.75 -19.20 3.65
C ARG A 188 15.30 -20.24 4.66
N ASP A 189 14.43 -21.15 4.24
CA ASP A 189 14.06 -22.33 5.01
C ASP A 189 15.07 -23.49 4.86
N SER A 190 14.73 -24.64 5.43
CA SER A 190 15.50 -25.89 5.34
C SER A 190 15.65 -26.42 3.91
N ASP A 191 14.69 -26.14 3.04
CA ASP A 191 14.71 -26.53 1.62
C ASP A 191 15.39 -25.45 0.74
N ASN A 192 15.98 -24.44 1.37
CA ASN A 192 16.72 -23.35 0.74
C ASN A 192 15.83 -22.47 -0.16
N ILE A 193 14.52 -22.44 0.09
CA ILE A 193 13.54 -21.58 -0.59
C ILE A 193 13.63 -20.17 0.01
N PRO A 194 13.81 -19.12 -0.82
CA PRO A 194 13.99 -17.77 -0.31
C PRO A 194 12.66 -17.09 0.04
N LEU A 195 12.64 -16.48 1.23
CA LEU A 195 11.56 -15.64 1.72
C LEU A 195 12.09 -14.21 1.89
N LYS A 196 11.50 -13.26 1.18
CA LYS A 196 11.82 -11.83 1.34
C LYS A 196 10.74 -11.15 2.15
N VAL A 197 11.16 -10.34 3.12
CA VAL A 197 10.28 -9.48 3.92
C VAL A 197 10.70 -8.03 3.73
N TYR A 198 9.76 -7.22 3.28
CA TYR A 198 9.93 -5.80 3.01
C TYR A 198 9.24 -4.98 4.09
N PHE A 199 9.99 -4.02 4.63
CA PHE A 199 9.51 -2.97 5.51
C PHE A 199 9.54 -1.67 4.72
N VAL A 200 8.40 -1.03 4.51
CA VAL A 200 8.30 0.28 3.87
C VAL A 200 7.70 1.23 4.89
N LEU A 201 8.51 2.15 5.40
CA LEU A 201 8.08 3.08 6.45
C LEU A 201 8.18 4.50 5.95
N GLU A 202 7.24 5.34 6.34
CA GLU A 202 7.35 6.76 6.12
C GLU A 202 8.49 7.35 6.97
N GLU A 203 9.23 8.31 6.42
CA GLU A 203 10.42 8.91 7.05
C GLU A 203 10.14 9.40 8.47
N LYS A 204 9.02 10.10 8.66
CA LYS A 204 8.58 10.63 9.96
C LYS A 204 8.32 9.54 10.99
N LEU A 205 7.78 8.39 10.58
CA LEU A 205 7.55 7.26 11.47
C LEU A 205 8.88 6.68 11.95
N VAL A 206 9.86 6.53 11.05
CA VAL A 206 11.19 6.02 11.43
C VAL A 206 11.90 6.99 12.36
N LEU A 207 11.80 8.29 12.11
CA LEU A 207 12.35 9.33 12.99
C LEU A 207 11.71 9.30 14.36
N GLU A 208 10.40 9.18 14.45
CA GLU A 208 9.68 9.14 15.72
C GLU A 208 10.01 7.87 16.52
N ILE A 209 9.98 6.69 15.89
CA ILE A 209 10.39 5.43 16.52
C ILE A 209 11.83 5.52 17.06
N THR A 210 12.75 6.06 16.25
CA THR A 210 14.16 6.18 16.65
C THR A 210 14.32 7.22 17.76
N SER A 211 13.60 8.33 17.69
CA SER A 211 13.65 9.40 18.70
C SER A 211 13.17 8.89 20.07
N GLN A 212 12.08 8.12 20.09
CA GLN A 212 11.57 7.49 21.30
C GLN A 212 12.57 6.48 21.88
N LEU A 213 13.19 5.66 21.03
CA LEU A 213 14.17 4.66 21.46
C LEU A 213 15.45 5.27 22.04
N LEU A 214 15.95 6.35 21.44
CA LEU A 214 17.19 7.01 21.85
C LEU A 214 16.98 8.13 22.87
N HIS A 215 15.73 8.47 23.19
CA HIS A 215 15.35 9.60 24.04
C HIS A 215 15.94 10.95 23.58
N ILE A 216 16.09 11.14 22.26
CA ILE A 216 16.57 12.38 21.64
C ILE A 216 15.71 12.73 20.43
N PRO A 217 15.35 14.01 20.21
CA PRO A 217 14.58 14.40 19.03
C PRO A 217 15.46 14.33 17.78
N LEU A 218 15.02 13.58 16.77
CA LEU A 218 15.67 13.47 15.47
C LEU A 218 14.84 14.14 14.38
N THR A 219 15.49 14.94 13.54
CA THR A 219 14.82 15.74 12.50
C THR A 219 15.18 15.31 11.07
N ARG A 220 16.11 14.36 10.93
CA ARG A 220 16.56 13.87 9.63
C ARG A 220 17.04 12.43 9.72
N VAL A 221 16.89 11.70 8.63
CA VAL A 221 17.47 10.35 8.51
C VAL A 221 18.98 10.48 8.32
N ASP A 222 19.72 9.95 9.27
CA ASP A 222 21.16 9.76 9.18
C ASP A 222 21.52 8.28 9.35
N ARG A 223 22.82 7.99 9.42
CA ARG A 223 23.31 6.63 9.61
C ARG A 223 22.74 5.98 10.88
N THR A 224 22.62 6.73 11.97
CA THR A 224 22.10 6.23 13.25
C THR A 224 20.65 5.76 13.10
N VAL A 225 19.83 6.57 12.42
CA VAL A 225 18.42 6.22 12.12
C VAL A 225 18.35 4.94 11.28
N THR A 226 19.17 4.83 10.23
CA THR A 226 19.16 3.64 9.36
C THR A 226 19.64 2.36 10.06
N GLU A 227 20.66 2.44 10.91
CA GLU A 227 21.14 1.29 11.69
C GLU A 227 20.11 0.88 12.75
N THR A 228 19.40 1.85 13.34
CA THR A 228 18.31 1.59 14.29
C THR A 228 17.15 0.89 13.61
N LEU A 229 16.76 1.33 12.41
CA LEU A 229 15.72 0.68 11.60
C LEU A 229 16.07 -0.79 11.31
N LYS A 230 17.33 -1.07 10.98
CA LYS A 230 17.84 -2.44 10.77
C LYS A 230 17.69 -3.32 12.02
N ILE A 231 18.06 -2.80 13.19
CA ILE A 231 17.89 -3.51 14.46
C ILE A 231 16.41 -3.75 14.72
N PHE A 232 15.57 -2.72 14.56
CA PHE A 232 14.12 -2.80 14.69
C PHE A 232 13.53 -3.92 13.82
N ALA A 233 13.75 -3.88 12.50
CA ALA A 233 13.15 -4.84 11.57
C ALA A 233 13.52 -6.29 11.94
N ARG A 234 14.77 -6.53 12.35
CA ARG A 234 15.22 -7.86 12.81
C ARG A 234 14.54 -8.27 14.12
N HIS A 235 14.43 -7.38 15.10
CA HIS A 235 13.75 -7.66 16.37
C HIS A 235 12.25 -7.88 16.19
N PHE A 236 11.63 -7.07 15.32
CA PHE A 236 10.24 -7.19 14.94
C PHE A 236 9.96 -8.56 14.32
N MET A 237 10.77 -9.01 13.35
CA MET A 237 10.63 -10.33 12.75
C MET A 237 10.88 -11.47 13.75
N LYS A 238 11.84 -11.33 14.67
CA LYS A 238 12.01 -12.31 15.75
C LYS A 238 10.77 -12.42 16.65
N ARG A 239 10.10 -11.29 16.91
CA ARG A 239 8.87 -11.25 17.70
C ARG A 239 7.70 -11.91 16.98
N ILE A 240 7.55 -11.65 15.68
CA ILE A 240 6.57 -12.34 14.82
C ILE A 240 6.88 -13.85 14.81
N ALA A 241 8.14 -14.25 14.59
CA ALA A 241 8.54 -15.64 14.54
C ALA A 241 8.29 -16.39 15.86
N GLY A 242 8.47 -15.73 17.01
CA GLY A 242 8.17 -16.33 18.31
C GLY A 242 6.68 -16.72 18.47
N ASN A 243 5.78 -16.08 17.75
CA ASN A 243 4.34 -16.40 17.75
C ASN A 243 3.96 -17.42 16.67
N TYR A 244 4.87 -17.72 15.74
CA TYR A 244 4.66 -18.62 14.61
C TYR A 244 5.71 -19.73 14.57
N ASN A 245 5.31 -20.97 14.85
CA ASN A 245 6.22 -22.12 14.78
C ASN A 245 6.86 -22.31 13.38
N THR A 246 6.23 -21.81 12.32
CA THR A 246 6.70 -21.91 10.93
C THR A 246 7.89 -20.99 10.62
N LEU A 247 7.96 -19.78 11.19
CA LEU A 247 9.08 -18.87 10.93
C LEU A 247 10.38 -19.28 11.65
N ASN A 248 10.31 -20.16 12.65
CA ASN A 248 11.49 -20.71 13.32
C ASN A 248 12.36 -21.60 12.42
N GLN A 249 11.83 -22.01 11.26
CA GLN A 249 12.55 -22.81 10.26
C GLN A 249 13.35 -21.96 9.28
N TYR A 250 13.21 -20.63 9.35
CA TYR A 250 13.86 -19.68 8.46
C TYR A 250 15.10 -19.06 9.11
N HIS A 251 16.19 -18.99 8.34
CA HIS A 251 17.44 -18.35 8.74
C HIS A 251 17.71 -17.11 7.90
N LEU A 252 18.06 -16.00 8.57
CA LEU A 252 18.38 -14.73 7.92
C LEU A 252 19.71 -14.86 7.16
N ILE A 253 19.69 -14.57 5.86
CA ILE A 253 20.88 -14.62 4.99
C ILE A 253 21.45 -13.23 4.74
N SER A 254 20.57 -12.26 4.46
CA SER A 254 21.01 -10.91 4.13
C SER A 254 19.95 -9.88 4.49
N ASP A 255 20.41 -8.64 4.59
CA ASP A 255 19.56 -7.48 4.76
C ASP A 255 20.17 -6.26 4.08
N HIS A 256 19.33 -5.36 3.57
CA HIS A 256 19.76 -4.14 2.91
C HIS A 256 18.63 -3.11 2.82
N LEU A 257 19.02 -1.84 2.72
CA LEU A 257 18.13 -0.78 2.27
C LEU A 257 17.88 -0.91 0.76
N LEU A 258 16.71 -0.47 0.35
CA LEU A 258 16.28 -0.43 -1.04
C LEU A 258 15.92 1.00 -1.43
N SER A 259 16.17 1.36 -2.70
CA SER A 259 15.47 2.48 -3.31
C SER A 259 14.03 2.11 -3.64
N GLU A 260 13.16 3.10 -3.81
CA GLU A 260 11.78 2.86 -4.26
C GLU A 260 11.75 2.16 -5.62
N GLU A 261 12.64 2.55 -6.55
CA GLU A 261 12.78 1.87 -7.85
C GLU A 261 13.14 0.38 -7.72
N GLN A 262 14.01 0.02 -6.77
CA GLN A 262 14.35 -1.39 -6.54
C GLN A 262 13.18 -2.19 -5.95
N LEU A 263 12.35 -1.55 -5.12
CA LEU A 263 11.14 -2.15 -4.58
C LEU A 263 10.13 -2.43 -5.70
N GLU A 264 9.84 -1.41 -6.53
CA GLU A 264 8.94 -1.50 -7.69
C GLU A 264 9.38 -2.60 -8.65
N GLN A 265 10.66 -2.64 -9.03
CA GLN A 265 11.23 -3.66 -9.91
C GLN A 265 11.11 -5.08 -9.34
N ASP A 266 11.13 -5.27 -8.01
CA ASP A 266 10.91 -6.59 -7.43
C ASP A 266 9.43 -6.96 -7.41
N PHE A 267 8.54 -6.02 -7.07
CA PHE A 267 7.08 -6.23 -7.04
C PHE A 267 6.54 -6.55 -8.44
N ASP A 268 7.08 -5.91 -9.48
CA ASP A 268 6.68 -6.15 -10.86
C ASP A 268 6.92 -7.59 -11.34
N LYS A 269 7.96 -8.26 -10.83
CA LYS A 269 8.28 -9.65 -11.21
C LYS A 269 7.27 -10.66 -10.68
N LYS A 270 6.82 -10.47 -9.45
CA LYS A 270 5.86 -11.31 -8.73
C LYS A 270 5.44 -10.52 -7.50
N TYR A 271 4.15 -10.33 -7.30
CA TYR A 271 3.68 -9.60 -6.13
C TYR A 271 3.98 -10.36 -4.83
N PRO A 272 4.14 -9.66 -3.70
CA PRO A 272 4.21 -10.29 -2.41
C PRO A 272 2.98 -11.17 -2.15
N ASN A 273 3.16 -12.32 -1.52
CA ASN A 273 2.07 -13.19 -1.08
C ASN A 273 1.21 -12.49 -0.03
N TYR A 274 1.85 -11.68 0.81
CA TYR A 274 1.18 -10.83 1.81
C TYR A 274 1.70 -9.41 1.63
N SER A 275 0.81 -8.42 1.56
CA SER A 275 1.21 -7.03 1.35
C SER A 275 0.27 -6.08 2.10
N LEU A 276 0.58 -5.80 3.36
CA LEU A 276 -0.28 -5.02 4.24
C LEU A 276 0.26 -3.59 4.38
N LEU A 277 -0.62 -2.59 4.30
CA LEU A 277 -0.37 -1.19 4.60
C LEU A 277 -1.19 -0.78 5.83
N PHE A 278 -0.53 -0.09 6.75
CA PHE A 278 -1.09 0.39 8.00
C PHE A 278 -0.87 1.88 8.17
N ASN A 279 -1.84 2.55 8.78
CA ASN A 279 -1.68 3.87 9.37
C ASN A 279 -1.38 3.70 10.87
N THR A 280 -0.29 4.30 11.34
CA THR A 280 0.16 4.22 12.75
C THR A 280 -0.28 5.41 13.62
N GLY A 281 -1.02 6.36 13.04
CA GLY A 281 -1.32 7.67 13.63
C GLY A 281 -0.17 8.68 13.53
N ILE A 282 1.06 8.21 13.28
CA ILE A 282 2.26 9.06 13.13
C ILE A 282 2.65 9.14 11.65
N GLY A 283 2.64 8.00 10.97
CA GLY A 283 2.88 7.86 9.54
C GLY A 283 2.53 6.45 9.05
N TYR A 284 2.81 6.19 7.78
CA TYR A 284 2.46 4.90 7.16
C TYR A 284 3.55 3.84 7.34
N PHE A 285 3.10 2.59 7.47
CA PHE A 285 3.95 1.40 7.52
C PHE A 285 3.37 0.29 6.66
N ALA A 286 4.14 -0.20 5.69
CA ALA A 286 3.82 -1.41 4.96
C ALA A 286 4.76 -2.56 5.33
N LEU A 287 4.20 -3.75 5.49
CA LEU A 287 4.92 -5.01 5.63
C LEU A 287 4.51 -5.96 4.51
N CYS A 288 5.47 -6.38 3.70
CA CYS A 288 5.22 -7.25 2.57
C CYS A 288 6.08 -8.50 2.66
N VAL A 289 5.50 -9.67 2.41
CA VAL A 289 6.19 -10.97 2.49
C VAL A 289 6.04 -11.66 1.14
N LYS A 290 7.18 -12.07 0.57
CA LYS A 290 7.26 -12.68 -0.76
C LYS A 290 8.08 -13.96 -0.70
N SER A 291 7.41 -15.09 -0.95
CA SER A 291 8.05 -16.38 -1.20
C SER A 291 8.33 -16.49 -2.69
N GLN A 292 9.59 -16.77 -3.06
CA GLN A 292 9.92 -16.96 -4.49
C GLN A 292 9.50 -18.34 -4.96
#